data_AF-A0A7Y2KJX5-F1
#
_entry.id   AF-A0A7Y2KJX5-F1
#
_cell.length_a   1.000
_cell.length_b   1.000
_cell.length_c   1.000
_cell.angle_alpha   90.00
_cell.angle_beta   90.00
_cell.angle_gamma   90.00
#
_symmetry.space_group_name_H-M   'P 1'
#
loop_
_entity.id
_entity.type
_entity.pdbx_description
1 polymer ?
#
loop_
_entity_poly.entity_id
_entity_poly.type
_entity_poly.pdbx_seq_one_letter_code
_entity_poly.pdbx_strand_id
1 'polypeptide(L)' 'FLIALISCYNGFIAEGGAEGVGRATTRAVVASSITVLVSDYLMTSFMF' A
#
# COMPACT_ATOMS: atom_id res chain seq x y z
N PHE A 1 -1.82 -6.46 -8.25
CA PHE A 1 -0.95 -7.26 -7.36
C PHE A 1 -0.30 -6.42 -6.26
N LEU A 2 0.38 -5.33 -6.58
CA LEU A 2 1.06 -4.45 -5.60
C LEU A 2 0.17 -4.02 -4.42
N ILE A 3 -1.05 -3.54 -4.72
CA ILE A 3 -2.01 -3.10 -3.68
C ILE A 3 -2.35 -4.25 -2.72
N ALA A 4 -2.67 -5.43 -3.26
CA ALA A 4 -3.02 -6.60 -2.43
C ALA A 4 -1.88 -6.99 -1.50
N LEU A 5 -0.64 -6.99 -2.01
CA LEU A 5 0.54 -7.35 -1.23
C LEU A 5 0.83 -6.32 -0.12
N ILE A 6 0.71 -5.03 -0.43
CA ILE A 6 0.88 -3.93 0.54
C ILE A 6 -0.23 -4.00 1.61
N SER A 7 -1.48 -4.20 1.21
CA SER A 7 -2.61 -4.26 2.13
C SER A 7 -2.57 -5.50 3.02
N CYS A 8 -2.24 -6.68 2.46
CA CYS A 8 -2.06 -7.89 3.26
C CYS A 8 -0.87 -7.78 4.21
N TYR A 9 0.24 -7.18 3.77
CA TYR A 9 1.39 -6.95 4.64
C TYR A 9 1.01 -6.06 5.82
N ASN A 10 0.45 -4.88 5.57
CA ASN A 10 0.03 -3.96 6.64
C ASN A 10 -1.03 -4.57 7.55
N GLY A 11 -1.95 -5.39 7.02
CA GLY A 11 -2.94 -6.12 7.81
C GLY A 11 -2.34 -7.25 8.65
N PHE A 12 -1.29 -7.93 8.17
CA PHE A 12 -0.62 -9.02 8.86
C PHE A 12 0.18 -8.56 10.08
N ILE A 13 0.82 -7.40 9.99
CA ILE A 13 1.52 -6.71 11.10
C ILE A 13 0.62 -5.74 11.87
N ALA A 14 -0.70 -5.81 11.71
CA ALA A 14 -1.60 -4.96 12.48
C ALA A 14 -1.67 -5.43 13.95
N GLU A 15 -1.40 -4.53 14.87
CA GLU A 15 -1.33 -4.80 16.31
C GLU A 15 -2.15 -3.77 17.10
N GLY A 16 -2.61 -4.10 18.31
CA GLY A 16 -3.39 -3.17 19.14
C GLY A 16 -4.91 -3.21 18.90
N GLY A 17 -5.43 -4.32 18.37
CA GLY A 17 -6.87 -4.54 18.21
C GLY A 17 -7.50 -3.65 17.13
N ALA A 18 -8.77 -3.29 17.30
CA ALA A 18 -9.54 -2.57 16.28
C ALA A 18 -8.96 -1.19 15.91
N GLU A 19 -8.42 -0.44 16.88
CA GLU A 19 -7.77 0.85 16.60
C GLU A 19 -6.49 0.65 15.76
N GLY A 20 -5.72 -0.39 16.09
CA GLY A 20 -4.54 -0.81 15.34
C GLY A 20 -4.84 -1.14 13.88
N VAL A 21 -5.92 -1.90 13.65
CA VAL A 21 -6.40 -2.25 12.30
C VAL A 21 -6.80 -0.98 11.52
N GLY A 22 -7.46 -0.02 12.18
CA GLY A 22 -7.78 1.27 11.56
C GLY A 22 -6.52 2.01 11.09
N ARG A 23 -5.51 2.13 11.96
CA ARG A 23 -4.22 2.75 11.61
C ARG A 23 -3.48 2.00 10.51
N ALA A 24 -3.45 0.66 10.57
CA ALA A 24 -2.84 -0.19 9.55
C ALA A 24 -3.51 0.00 8.18
N THR A 25 -4.84 0.12 8.16
CA THR A 25 -5.61 0.37 6.93
C THR A 25 -5.25 1.73 6.33
N THR A 26 -5.19 2.79 7.14
CA THR A 26 -4.77 4.12 6.63
C THR A 26 -3.36 4.09 6.05
N ARG A 27 -2.42 3.42 6.72
CA ARG A 27 -1.05 3.24 6.21
C ARG A 27 -1.01 2.44 4.91
N ALA A 28 -1.79 1.36 4.82
CA ALA A 28 -1.90 0.55 3.63
C ALA A 28 -2.38 1.36 2.42
N VAL A 29 -3.43 2.17 2.59
CA VAL A 29 -3.98 3.01 1.51
C VAL A 29 -2.98 4.07 1.06
N VAL A 30 -2.28 4.75 1.99
CA VAL A 30 -1.26 5.74 1.62
C VAL A 30 -0.09 5.08 0.87
N ALA A 31 0.44 3.97 1.39
CA ALA A 31 1.57 3.26 0.79
C ALA A 31 1.22 2.70 -0.60
N SER A 32 0.01 2.15 -0.76
CA SER A 32 -0.45 1.63 -2.04
C SER A 32 -0.66 2.74 -3.07
N SER A 33 -1.24 3.89 -2.69
CA SER A 33 -1.38 5.05 -3.58
C SER A 33 -0.04 5.57 -4.07
N ILE A 34 0.95 5.72 -3.18
CA ILE A 34 2.30 6.16 -3.57
C ILE A 34 2.95 5.14 -4.51
N THR A 35 2.83 3.84 -4.20
CA THR A 35 3.41 2.78 -5.03
C THR A 35 2.80 2.76 -6.43
N VAL A 36 1.48 2.99 -6.56
CA VAL A 36 0.81 3.07 -7.85
C VAL A 36 1.33 4.26 -8.66
N LEU A 37 1.44 5.45 -8.05
CA LEU A 37 1.96 6.64 -8.73
C LEU A 37 3.41 6.46 -9.20
N VAL A 38 4.26 5.88 -8.36
CA VAL A 38 5.65 5.58 -8.73
C VAL A 38 5.69 4.54 -9.86
N SER A 39 4.88 3.48 -9.77
CA SER A 39 4.80 2.46 -10.81
C SER A 39 4.34 3.04 -12.15
N ASP A 40 3.38 3.98 -12.14
CA ASP A 40 2.87 4.64 -13.34
C ASP A 40 3.95 5.52 -14.01
N TYR A 41 4.70 6.29 -13.22
CA TYR A 41 5.83 7.07 -13.72
C TYR A 41 6.94 6.18 -14.29
N LEU A 42 7.25 5.08 -13.61
CA LEU A 42 8.24 4.11 -14.07
C LEU A 42 7.81 3.43 -15.37
N MET A 43 6.54 3.03 -15.48
CA MET A 43 6.00 2.46 -16.72
C MET A 43 6.07 3.48 -17.87
N THR A 44 5.70 4.73 -17.61
CA THR A 44 5.78 5.81 -18.60
C THR A 44 7.21 6.03 -19.07
N SER A 45 8.18 6.11 -18.14
CA SER A 45 9.60 6.32 -18.46
C SER A 45 10.27 5.11 -19.11
N PHE A 46 9.71 3.91 -18.99
CA PHE A 46 10.20 2.71 -19.69
C PHE A 46 9.59 2.56 -21.08
N MET A 47 8.37 3.04 -21.30
CA MET A 47 7.65 2.90 -22.55
C MET A 47 7.94 4.03 -23.55
N PHE A 48 8.41 5.18 -23.09
CA PHE A 48 8.79 6.34 -23.88
C PHE A 48 10.27 6.68 -23.69
#